data_AF-A0A376DZB5-F1
#
_entry.id   AF-A0A376DZB5-F1
#
_cell.length_a   1.000
_cell.length_b   1.000
_cell.length_c   1.000
_cell.angle_alpha   90.00
_cell.angle_beta   90.00
_cell.angle_gamma   90.00
#
_symmetry.space_group_name_H-M   'P 1'
#
loop_
_entity.id
_entity.type
_entity.pdbx_description
1 polymer ?
#
loop_
_entity_poly.entity_id
_entity_poly.type
_entity_poly.pdbx_seq_one_letter_code
_entity_poly.pdbx_strand_id
1 'polypeptide(L)'
;MKNIITILSLFLSTFLFSQDFQFEEVVKVDSTITKDELFNRARTWTSQAFSSKNNMITTEDKQAGEISGVGHYDYRADKKYKGSSCVEGPITYKFSIFVKDGRYKYVFNSFDHKGSRGNICNRIDYGRLTLAEEAPEKGRGIAYNYA
;
A
#
# COMPACT_ATOMS: atom_id res chain seq x y z
N MET A 1 8.71 4.55 43.07
CA MET A 1 7.47 4.53 42.24
C MET A 1 7.42 5.68 41.25
N LYS A 2 7.66 6.94 41.65
CA LYS A 2 7.68 8.11 40.76
C LYS A 2 8.58 7.94 39.52
N ASN A 3 9.81 7.43 39.72
CA ASN A 3 10.77 7.23 38.62
C ASN A 3 10.38 6.10 37.66
N ILE A 4 9.61 5.11 38.11
CA ILE A 4 9.11 4.02 37.26
C ILE A 4 8.00 4.54 36.35
N ILE A 5 7.12 5.41 36.86
CA ILE A 5 6.05 6.04 36.07
C ILE A 5 6.65 6.93 34.97
N THR A 6 7.72 7.68 35.26
CA THR A 6 8.41 8.51 34.25
C THR A 6 9.03 7.68 33.12
N ILE A 7 9.63 6.53 33.45
CA ILE A 7 10.21 5.63 32.44
C ILE A 7 9.09 4.98 31.59
N LEU A 8 7.98 4.62 32.21
CA LEU A 8 6.82 4.05 31.51
C LEU A 8 6.18 5.06 30.54
N SER A 9 6.14 6.36 30.91
CA SER A 9 5.63 7.42 30.03
C SER A 9 6.52 7.69 28.81
N LEU A 10 7.85 7.58 28.95
CA LEU A 10 8.79 7.72 27.82
C LEU A 10 8.69 6.53 26.84
N PHE A 11 8.43 5.32 27.35
CA PHE A 11 8.20 4.13 26.51
C PHE A 11 6.87 4.17 25.76
N LEU A 12 5.85 4.88 26.28
CA LEU A 12 4.56 4.97 25.59
C LEU A 12 4.62 5.88 24.35
N SER A 13 5.46 6.92 24.37
CA SER A 13 5.64 7.82 23.22
C SER A 13 6.29 7.15 22.01
N THR A 14 7.02 6.03 22.18
CA THR A 14 7.63 5.34 21.04
C THR A 14 6.63 4.51 20.23
N PHE A 15 5.37 4.35 20.68
CA PHE A 15 4.33 3.67 19.91
C PHE A 15 3.53 4.61 18.99
N LEU A 16 3.82 5.91 19.01
CA LEU A 16 3.25 6.89 18.07
C LEU A 16 4.00 6.82 16.72
N PHE A 17 4.02 5.66 16.10
CA PHE A 17 4.47 5.54 14.71
C PHE A 17 3.34 5.96 13.77
N SER A 18 3.69 6.64 12.68
CA SER A 18 2.79 6.83 11.54
C SER A 18 2.23 5.48 11.12
N GLN A 19 0.92 5.30 11.23
CA GLN A 19 0.28 4.06 10.79
C GLN A 19 0.27 4.03 9.26
N ASP A 20 1.02 3.08 8.73
CA ASP A 20 1.10 2.84 7.29
C ASP A 20 -0.28 2.52 6.74
N PHE A 21 -0.66 3.20 5.65
CA PHE A 21 -1.88 2.84 4.94
C PHE A 21 -1.71 1.45 4.31
N GLN A 22 -2.59 0.52 4.68
CA GLN A 22 -2.55 -0.86 4.24
C GLN A 22 -3.95 -1.48 4.12
N PHE A 23 -4.09 -2.42 3.19
CA PHE A 23 -5.24 -3.32 3.09
C PHE A 23 -4.77 -4.74 3.39
N GLU A 24 -5.39 -5.39 4.36
CA GLU A 24 -5.10 -6.78 4.66
C GLU A 24 -6.31 -7.51 5.22
N GLU A 25 -6.39 -8.81 4.94
CA GLU A 25 -7.44 -9.68 5.47
C GLU A 25 -6.98 -11.13 5.42
N VAL A 26 -7.47 -11.95 6.35
CA VAL A 26 -7.37 -13.41 6.27
C VAL A 26 -8.70 -13.95 5.77
N VAL A 27 -8.69 -14.48 4.54
CA VAL A 27 -9.87 -15.07 3.91
C VAL A 27 -9.86 -16.57 4.17
N LYS A 28 -10.95 -17.06 4.77
CA LYS A 28 -11.21 -18.50 4.94
C LYS A 28 -11.90 -19.03 3.70
N VAL A 29 -11.42 -20.16 3.21
CA VAL A 29 -12.05 -20.91 2.10
C VAL A 29 -12.46 -22.29 2.62
N ASP A 30 -12.92 -23.17 1.72
CA ASP A 30 -13.20 -24.56 2.06
C ASP A 30 -11.97 -25.23 2.69
N SER A 31 -12.16 -25.88 3.84
CA SER A 31 -11.10 -26.53 4.60
C SER A 31 -10.42 -27.69 3.90
N THR A 32 -11.04 -28.25 2.85
CA THR A 32 -10.46 -29.32 2.02
C THR A 32 -9.44 -28.80 1.00
N ILE A 33 -9.44 -27.50 0.73
CA ILE A 33 -8.49 -26.88 -0.21
C ILE A 33 -7.12 -26.81 0.46
N THR A 34 -6.13 -27.41 -0.21
CA THR A 34 -4.76 -27.49 0.28
C THR A 34 -3.96 -26.22 0.03
N LYS A 35 -2.90 -26.00 0.81
CA LYS A 35 -1.90 -24.95 0.60
C LYS A 35 -1.35 -24.98 -0.82
N ASP A 36 -1.05 -26.17 -1.34
CA ASP A 36 -0.48 -26.36 -2.66
C ASP A 36 -1.42 -25.90 -3.77
N GLU A 37 -2.71 -26.23 -3.64
CA GLU A 37 -3.73 -25.77 -4.55
C GLU A 37 -3.91 -24.25 -4.50
N LEU A 38 -4.00 -23.68 -3.29
CA LEU A 38 -4.10 -22.22 -3.11
C LEU A 38 -2.86 -21.50 -3.64
N PHE A 39 -1.67 -22.06 -3.46
CA PHE A 39 -0.43 -21.49 -3.98
C PHE A 39 -0.48 -21.40 -5.50
N ASN A 40 -0.87 -22.47 -6.19
CA ASN A 40 -0.98 -22.49 -7.65
C ASN A 40 -2.04 -21.50 -8.17
N ARG A 41 -3.18 -21.39 -7.47
CA ARG A 41 -4.22 -20.39 -7.77
C ARG A 41 -3.69 -18.96 -7.59
N ALA A 42 -3.04 -18.68 -6.45
CA ALA A 42 -2.44 -17.38 -6.15
C ALA A 42 -1.39 -17.01 -7.20
N ARG A 43 -0.50 -17.95 -7.55
CA ARG A 43 0.53 -17.77 -8.58
C ARG A 43 -0.08 -17.38 -9.91
N THR A 44 -1.07 -18.15 -10.36
CA THR A 44 -1.78 -17.89 -11.62
C THR A 44 -2.44 -16.51 -11.61
N TRP A 45 -3.14 -16.18 -10.54
CA TRP A 45 -3.75 -14.86 -10.37
C TRP A 45 -2.72 -13.74 -10.39
N THR A 46 -1.59 -13.89 -9.67
CA THR A 46 -0.53 -12.86 -9.65
C THR A 46 0.09 -12.67 -11.03
N SER A 47 0.37 -13.72 -11.78
CA SER A 47 0.91 -13.59 -13.15
C SER A 47 -0.04 -12.85 -14.08
N GLN A 48 -1.36 -13.02 -13.90
CA GLN A 48 -2.38 -12.34 -14.69
C GLN A 48 -2.56 -10.88 -14.25
N ALA A 49 -2.78 -10.66 -12.95
CA ALA A 49 -3.03 -9.34 -12.36
C ALA A 49 -1.82 -8.41 -12.49
N PHE A 50 -0.61 -8.95 -12.43
CA PHE A 50 0.64 -8.21 -12.47
C PHE A 50 1.42 -8.40 -13.79
N SER A 51 0.71 -8.60 -14.90
CA SER A 51 1.30 -8.84 -16.24
C SER A 51 1.91 -7.60 -16.91
N SER A 52 1.62 -6.39 -16.41
CA SER A 52 2.20 -5.14 -16.93
C SER A 52 3.71 -5.06 -16.67
N LYS A 53 4.44 -4.44 -17.61
CA LYS A 53 5.91 -4.26 -17.54
C LYS A 53 6.41 -3.54 -16.28
N ASN A 54 5.55 -2.74 -15.64
CA ASN A 54 5.91 -1.98 -14.45
C ASN A 54 5.66 -2.76 -13.14
N ASN A 55 5.01 -3.91 -13.23
CA ASN A 55 4.79 -4.79 -12.09
C ASN A 55 5.92 -5.81 -12.00
N MET A 56 6.26 -6.24 -10.79
CA MET A 56 7.34 -7.19 -10.56
C MET A 56 6.96 -8.16 -9.45
N ILE A 57 6.97 -9.45 -9.76
CA ILE A 57 6.92 -10.51 -8.74
C ILE A 57 8.34 -10.70 -8.22
N THR A 58 8.55 -10.55 -6.92
CA THR A 58 9.88 -10.64 -6.29
C THR A 58 10.08 -11.93 -5.53
N THR A 59 9.00 -12.60 -5.12
CA THR A 59 9.06 -13.83 -4.33
C THR A 59 7.96 -14.77 -4.79
N GLU A 60 8.35 -16.03 -5.03
CA GLU A 60 7.46 -17.16 -5.29
C GLU A 60 7.98 -18.36 -4.48
N ASP A 61 7.77 -18.34 -3.16
CA ASP A 61 8.22 -19.41 -2.27
C ASP A 61 7.07 -20.36 -1.95
N LYS A 62 7.03 -21.49 -2.67
CA LYS A 62 6.03 -22.53 -2.46
C LYS A 62 6.11 -23.19 -1.08
N GLN A 63 7.31 -23.31 -0.52
CA GLN A 63 7.51 -23.96 0.78
C GLN A 63 6.93 -23.09 1.90
N ALA A 64 7.29 -21.81 1.92
CA ALA A 64 6.75 -20.82 2.84
C ALA A 64 5.27 -20.51 2.56
N GLY A 65 4.80 -20.75 1.33
CA GLY A 65 3.45 -20.41 0.88
C GLY A 65 3.31 -18.91 0.64
N GLU A 66 4.35 -18.25 0.12
CA GLU A 66 4.38 -16.81 -0.11
C GLU A 66 4.52 -16.47 -1.60
N ILE A 67 3.73 -15.50 -2.05
CA ILE A 67 3.94 -14.80 -3.31
C ILE A 67 3.88 -13.31 -3.05
N SER A 68 4.94 -12.58 -3.35
CA SER A 68 5.00 -11.13 -3.09
C SER A 68 5.73 -10.37 -4.19
N GLY A 69 5.48 -9.06 -4.25
CA GLY A 69 5.98 -8.22 -5.33
C GLY A 69 5.60 -6.75 -5.20
N VAL A 70 5.85 -6.03 -6.29
CA VAL A 70 5.55 -4.61 -6.47
C VAL A 70 4.50 -4.47 -7.56
N GLY A 71 3.42 -3.78 -7.23
CA GLY A 71 2.34 -3.41 -8.13
C GLY A 71 2.37 -1.93 -8.49
N HIS A 72 1.80 -1.63 -9.64
CA HIS A 72 1.67 -0.31 -10.20
C HIS A 72 0.24 -0.09 -10.67
N TYR A 73 -0.38 0.96 -10.15
CA TYR A 73 -1.73 1.37 -10.52
C TYR A 73 -1.68 2.81 -11.04
N ASP A 74 -2.22 3.02 -12.25
CA ASP A 74 -2.28 4.36 -12.82
C ASP A 74 -3.56 5.05 -12.35
N TYR A 75 -3.46 5.90 -11.32
CA TYR A 75 -4.61 6.58 -10.77
C TYR A 75 -5.07 7.72 -11.70
N ARG A 76 -6.34 7.63 -12.12
CA ARG A 76 -7.03 8.63 -12.93
C ARG A 76 -8.30 9.05 -12.20
N ALA A 77 -8.59 10.34 -12.17
CA ALA A 77 -9.76 10.82 -11.45
C ALA A 77 -11.04 10.50 -12.25
N ASP A 78 -11.97 9.79 -11.63
CA ASP A 78 -13.26 9.46 -12.26
C ASP A 78 -14.09 10.72 -12.59
N LYS A 79 -13.99 11.75 -11.75
CA LYS A 79 -14.65 13.04 -11.94
C LYS A 79 -13.63 14.10 -12.32
N LYS A 80 -13.86 14.76 -13.45
CA LYS A 80 -13.01 15.85 -13.96
C LYS A 80 -13.40 17.18 -13.32
N TYR A 81 -12.89 17.44 -12.11
CA TYR A 81 -12.96 18.76 -11.51
C TYR A 81 -11.68 19.56 -11.80
N LYS A 82 -11.74 20.89 -11.67
CA LYS A 82 -10.58 21.74 -11.91
C LYS A 82 -9.44 21.34 -10.97
N GLY A 83 -8.32 20.92 -11.54
CA GLY A 83 -7.15 20.47 -10.77
C GLY A 83 -7.04 18.95 -10.57
N SER A 84 -8.03 18.15 -10.99
CA SER A 84 -7.94 16.69 -10.86
C SER A 84 -6.71 16.11 -11.57
N SER A 85 -6.35 16.65 -12.75
CA SER A 85 -5.17 16.24 -13.52
C SER A 85 -3.83 16.45 -12.82
N CYS A 86 -3.78 17.26 -11.76
CA CYS A 86 -2.55 17.55 -11.02
C CYS A 86 -2.16 16.43 -10.04
N VAL A 87 -3.17 15.66 -9.62
CA VAL A 87 -3.07 14.59 -8.63
C VAL A 87 -3.27 13.21 -9.26
N GLU A 88 -3.59 13.14 -10.56
CA GLU A 88 -3.54 11.89 -11.30
C GLU A 88 -2.10 11.44 -11.46
N GLY A 89 -1.85 10.13 -11.48
CA GLY A 89 -0.52 9.60 -11.68
C GLY A 89 -0.33 8.20 -11.11
N PRO A 90 0.86 7.63 -11.30
CA PRO A 90 1.14 6.30 -10.81
C PRO A 90 1.16 6.22 -9.28
N ILE A 91 0.54 5.15 -8.77
CA ILE A 91 0.67 4.67 -7.41
C ILE A 91 1.46 3.36 -7.45
N THR A 92 2.63 3.34 -6.83
CA THR A 92 3.39 2.11 -6.61
C THR A 92 3.04 1.54 -5.25
N TYR A 93 2.94 0.22 -5.12
CA TYR A 93 2.64 -0.43 -3.84
C TYR A 93 3.31 -1.80 -3.77
N LYS A 94 3.44 -2.34 -2.56
CA LYS A 94 3.85 -3.72 -2.33
C LYS A 94 2.63 -4.59 -2.12
N PHE A 95 2.68 -5.81 -2.62
CA PHE A 95 1.68 -6.83 -2.34
C PHE A 95 2.34 -8.11 -1.82
N SER A 96 1.62 -8.82 -0.95
CA SER A 96 1.99 -10.15 -0.47
C SER A 96 0.74 -11.02 -0.34
N ILE A 97 0.83 -12.26 -0.77
CA ILE A 97 -0.17 -13.31 -0.57
C ILE A 97 0.51 -14.45 0.18
N PHE A 98 -0.08 -14.84 1.32
CA PHE A 98 0.36 -15.96 2.13
C PHE A 98 -0.72 -17.03 2.15
N VAL A 99 -0.38 -18.28 1.87
CA VAL A 99 -1.33 -19.39 1.78
C VAL A 99 -1.07 -20.45 2.85
N LYS A 100 -2.15 -21.01 3.38
CA LYS A 100 -2.17 -22.18 4.27
C LYS A 100 -3.37 -23.04 3.91
N ASP A 101 -3.46 -24.26 4.44
CA ASP A 101 -4.66 -25.08 4.22
C ASP A 101 -5.93 -24.32 4.66
N GLY A 102 -6.92 -24.31 3.77
CA GLY A 102 -8.23 -23.68 3.96
C GLY A 102 -8.22 -22.15 4.11
N ARG A 103 -7.10 -21.44 3.89
CA ARG A 103 -7.07 -19.97 4.01
C ARG A 103 -5.91 -19.31 3.30
N TYR A 104 -6.08 -18.03 3.00
CA TYR A 104 -4.99 -17.16 2.58
C TYR A 104 -5.09 -15.80 3.26
N LYS A 105 -3.96 -15.10 3.35
CA LYS A 105 -3.87 -13.70 3.75
C LYS A 105 -3.37 -12.90 2.57
N TYR A 106 -3.99 -11.76 2.30
CA TYR A 106 -3.39 -10.75 1.41
C TYR A 106 -2.95 -9.53 2.22
N VAL A 107 -1.91 -8.85 1.74
CA VAL A 107 -1.44 -7.57 2.26
C VAL A 107 -1.07 -6.68 1.09
N PHE A 108 -1.63 -5.47 1.05
CA PHE A 108 -1.21 -4.39 0.16
C PHE A 108 -0.81 -3.20 1.01
N ASN A 109 0.40 -2.70 0.84
CA ASN A 109 0.91 -1.59 1.63
C ASN A 109 1.95 -0.78 0.83
N SER A 110 2.65 0.12 1.50
CA SER A 110 3.75 0.90 0.88
C SER A 110 3.29 1.72 -0.33
N PHE A 111 2.06 2.23 -0.30
CA PHE A 111 1.51 3.04 -1.37
C PHE A 111 2.27 4.36 -1.49
N ASP A 112 2.91 4.57 -2.63
CA ASP A 112 3.65 5.79 -2.98
C ASP A 112 3.03 6.42 -4.22
N HIS A 113 2.45 7.60 -4.06
CA HIS A 113 1.82 8.36 -5.13
C HIS A 113 2.78 9.40 -5.70
N LYS A 114 2.97 9.34 -7.02
CA LYS A 114 3.66 10.35 -7.80
C LYS A 114 2.68 10.95 -8.79
N GLY A 115 2.39 12.24 -8.63
CA GLY A 115 1.48 12.93 -9.51
C GLY A 115 2.03 13.03 -10.92
N SER A 116 1.17 13.44 -11.83
CA SER A 116 1.51 13.82 -13.19
C SER A 116 1.36 15.33 -13.35
N ARG A 117 2.05 15.90 -14.33
CA ARG A 117 1.91 17.31 -14.66
C ARG A 117 0.66 17.47 -15.52
N GLY A 118 -0.33 18.20 -15.02
CA GLY A 118 -1.50 18.59 -15.79
C GLY A 118 -1.21 19.76 -16.75
N ASN A 119 -2.12 20.01 -17.69
CA ASN A 119 -1.98 21.13 -18.64
C ASN A 119 -2.02 22.51 -17.95
N ILE A 120 -2.66 22.61 -16.78
CA ILE A 120 -2.94 23.86 -16.07
C ILE A 120 -2.32 23.91 -14.66
N CYS A 121 -1.47 22.95 -14.30
CA CYS A 121 -0.93 22.85 -12.96
C CYS A 121 0.38 22.06 -12.89
N ASN A 122 1.13 22.31 -11.82
CA ASN A 122 2.32 21.56 -11.49
C ASN A 122 1.98 20.17 -10.92
N ARG A 123 2.95 19.26 -10.99
CA ARG A 123 2.87 17.92 -10.41
C ARG A 123 2.61 17.99 -8.91
N ILE A 124 1.57 17.32 -8.41
CA ILE A 124 1.31 17.17 -6.98
C ILE A 124 1.62 15.73 -6.57
N ASP A 125 2.77 15.56 -5.91
CA ASP A 125 3.12 14.30 -5.26
C ASP A 125 2.59 14.30 -3.83
N TYR A 126 1.81 13.26 -3.50
CA TYR A 126 1.44 12.94 -2.13
C TYR A 126 2.49 12.07 -1.45
N GLY A 127 3.35 11.39 -2.22
CA GLY A 127 4.36 10.50 -1.67
C GLY A 127 3.72 9.30 -0.96
N ARG A 128 4.32 8.88 0.16
CA ARG A 128 3.82 7.76 0.96
C ARG A 128 2.44 8.10 1.52
N LEU A 129 1.42 7.35 1.09
CA LEU A 129 0.07 7.47 1.62
C LEU A 129 0.02 6.84 3.01
N THR A 130 -0.62 7.52 3.96
CA THR A 130 -0.75 7.11 5.36
C THR A 130 -2.20 7.30 5.80
N LEU A 131 -2.52 6.91 7.03
CA LEU A 131 -3.82 7.18 7.64
C LEU A 131 -3.97 8.62 8.17
N ALA A 132 -2.98 9.49 7.95
CA ALA A 132 -3.10 10.89 8.33
C ALA A 132 -4.24 11.57 7.54
N GLU A 133 -5.14 12.23 8.25
CA GLU A 133 -6.23 13.00 7.65
C GLU A 133 -5.71 14.24 6.91
N GLU A 134 -4.60 14.80 7.38
CA GLU A 134 -3.96 15.98 6.81
C GLU A 134 -2.66 15.62 6.09
N ALA A 135 -2.46 16.21 4.91
CA ALA A 135 -1.19 16.10 4.21
C ALA A 135 -0.10 16.89 4.97
N PRO A 136 1.13 16.36 5.09
CA PRO A 136 2.20 17.07 5.76
C PRO A 136 2.48 18.42 5.08
N GLU A 137 2.65 19.48 5.88
CA GLU A 137 3.03 20.79 5.38
C GLU A 137 4.35 20.67 4.60
N LYS A 138 4.33 20.95 3.29
CA LYS A 138 5.57 21.07 2.53
C LYS A 138 6.30 22.31 3.05
N GLY A 139 7.50 22.10 3.57
CA GLY A 139 8.34 23.15 4.17
C GLY A 139 8.41 24.44 3.33
N ARG A 140 8.61 25.56 4.02
CA ARG A 140 8.48 26.97 3.56
C ARG A 140 8.69 27.17 2.05
N GLY A 141 7.62 27.61 1.37
CA GLY A 141 7.70 28.18 0.02
C GLY A 141 6.70 27.65 -1.02
N ILE A 142 5.77 26.78 -0.67
CA ILE A 142 4.76 26.26 -1.61
C ILE A 142 3.37 26.72 -1.16
N ALA A 143 2.63 27.36 -2.07
CA ALA A 143 1.36 28.03 -1.80
C ALA A 143 0.26 27.06 -1.34
N TYR A 144 -0.34 27.38 -0.20
CA TYR A 144 -1.22 26.55 0.64
C TYR A 144 -2.64 26.25 0.11
N ASN A 145 -3.02 26.71 -1.08
CA ASN A 145 -4.44 27.02 -1.27
C ASN A 145 -5.20 26.24 -2.35
N TYR A 146 -4.87 24.98 -2.66
CA TYR A 146 -5.80 24.13 -3.42
C TYR A 146 -5.62 22.64 -3.10
N ALA A 147 -6.29 22.20 -2.03
CA ALA A 147 -6.89 20.87 -1.93
C ALA A 147 -8.39 21.02 -2.23
#